data_AF-A0A3A6Q140-F1
#
_entry.id   AF-A0A3A6Q140-F1
#
_cell.length_a   1.000
_cell.length_b   1.000
_cell.length_c   1.000
_cell.angle_alpha   90.00
_cell.angle_beta   90.00
_cell.angle_gamma   90.00
#
_symmetry.space_group_name_H-M   'P 1'
#
loop_
_entity.id
_entity.type
_entity.pdbx_description
1 polymer ?
#
loop_
_entity_poly.entity_id
_entity_poly.type
_entity_poly.pdbx_seq_one_letter_code
_entity_poly.pdbx_strand_id
1 'polypeptide(L)'
;MSLPTTRVDMNTTVDPNRSAGALLGLAGGNARGRPVGGLPVQAINEAHDRLTEMVGGGVHHQLPDTLTDDTDLACCIARSLVARGEFAPTMPDPRSRQGSTIHTV
;
A
#
# COMPACT_ATOMS: atom_id res chain seq x y z
N MET A 1 19.36 16.02 -16.58
CA MET A 1 20.00 14.84 -15.94
C MET A 1 18.94 13.75 -15.88
N SER A 2 19.01 12.73 -16.74
CA SER A 2 17.98 11.67 -16.81
C SER A 2 18.21 10.69 -15.67
N LEU A 3 17.20 10.47 -14.83
CA LEU A 3 17.27 9.45 -13.79
C LEU A 3 17.38 8.06 -14.43
N PRO A 4 18.20 7.14 -13.88
CA PRO A 4 18.21 5.76 -14.33
C PRO A 4 16.82 5.16 -14.04
N THR A 5 16.08 4.86 -15.10
CA THR A 5 14.89 4.02 -15.02
C THR A 5 15.37 2.59 -14.95
N THR A 6 15.48 2.05 -13.74
CA THR A 6 15.61 0.61 -13.55
C THR A 6 14.39 -0.04 -14.19
N ARG A 7 14.55 -0.61 -15.38
CA ARG A 7 13.53 -1.45 -16.00
C ARG A 7 13.45 -2.71 -15.16
N VAL A 8 12.33 -2.91 -14.48
CA VAL A 8 11.94 -4.25 -14.02
C VAL A 8 11.83 -5.11 -15.27
N ASP A 9 12.59 -6.19 -15.34
CA ASP A 9 12.52 -7.12 -16.46
C ASP A 9 11.18 -7.85 -16.43
N MET A 10 10.26 -7.43 -17.30
CA MET A 10 8.93 -8.03 -17.43
C MET A 10 8.97 -9.42 -18.08
N ASN A 11 10.13 -9.89 -18.57
CA ASN A 11 10.32 -11.25 -19.07
C ASN A 11 10.63 -12.28 -17.98
N THR A 12 10.83 -11.85 -16.73
CA THR A 12 10.93 -12.79 -15.61
C THR A 12 9.57 -13.41 -15.35
N THR A 13 9.48 -14.74 -15.32
CA THR A 13 8.24 -15.42 -14.92
C THR A 13 7.93 -15.04 -13.48
N VAL A 14 6.86 -14.27 -13.30
CA VAL A 14 6.42 -13.84 -11.98
C VAL A 14 5.68 -15.01 -11.33
N ASP A 15 6.18 -15.50 -10.19
CA ASP A 15 5.49 -16.51 -9.40
C ASP A 15 4.22 -15.88 -8.76
N PRO A 16 3.00 -16.30 -9.17
CA PRO A 16 1.77 -15.71 -8.68
C PRO A 16 1.61 -15.82 -7.17
N ASN A 17 2.13 -16.90 -6.55
CA ASN A 17 2.07 -17.08 -5.11
C ASN A 17 2.97 -16.09 -4.39
N ARG A 18 4.16 -15.79 -4.94
CA ARG A 18 5.05 -14.76 -4.39
C ARG A 18 4.47 -13.36 -4.55
N SER A 19 3.85 -13.06 -5.69
CA SER A 19 3.17 -11.78 -5.91
C SER A 19 1.99 -11.58 -4.96
N ALA A 20 1.13 -12.58 -4.82
CA ALA A 20 0.02 -12.55 -3.87
C ALA A 20 0.53 -12.44 -2.44
N GLY A 21 1.56 -13.22 -2.07
CA GLY A 21 2.19 -13.18 -0.76
C GLY A 21 2.80 -11.82 -0.43
N ALA A 22 3.39 -11.12 -1.40
CA ALA A 22 3.92 -9.78 -1.20
C ALA A 22 2.81 -8.76 -0.88
N LEU A 23 1.69 -8.79 -1.62
CA LEU A 23 0.56 -7.88 -1.41
C LEU A 23 -0.18 -8.19 -0.09
N LEU A 24 -0.38 -9.47 0.23
CA LEU A 24 -0.97 -9.89 1.50
C LEU A 24 -0.06 -9.57 2.69
N GLY A 25 1.24 -9.76 2.53
CA GLY A 25 2.25 -9.41 3.53
C GLY A 25 2.30 -7.91 3.80
N LEU A 26 2.16 -7.08 2.76
CA LEU A 26 2.02 -5.62 2.91
C LEU A 26 0.76 -5.27 3.70
N ALA A 27 -0.39 -5.84 3.33
CA ALA A 27 -1.65 -5.57 4.03
C ALA A 27 -1.60 -6.00 5.51
N GLY A 28 -1.12 -7.21 5.79
CA GLY A 28 -1.00 -7.73 7.16
C GLY A 28 0.05 -6.99 7.98
N GLY A 29 1.18 -6.64 7.37
CA GLY A 29 2.23 -5.84 8.00
C GLY A 29 1.75 -4.43 8.36
N ASN A 30 1.01 -3.80 7.45
CA ASN A 30 0.36 -2.51 7.68
C ASN A 30 -0.63 -2.57 8.85
N ALA A 31 -1.64 -3.45 8.76
CA ALA A 31 -2.66 -3.59 9.80
C ALA A 31 -2.07 -3.82 11.18
N ARG A 32 -1.05 -4.70 11.28
CA ARG A 32 -0.37 -4.99 12.55
C ARG A 32 0.53 -3.85 13.01
N GLY A 33 1.20 -3.14 12.11
CA GLY A 33 2.13 -2.05 12.48
C GLY A 33 1.43 -0.75 12.84
N ARG A 34 0.24 -0.48 12.28
CA ARG A 34 -0.51 0.77 12.47
C ARG A 34 -0.69 1.19 13.93
N PRO A 35 -1.08 0.32 14.89
CA PRO A 35 -1.34 0.74 16.27
C PRO A 35 -0.14 1.37 16.98
N VAL A 36 1.08 1.02 16.54
CA VAL A 36 2.34 1.48 17.14
C VAL A 36 3.08 2.51 16.28
N GLY A 37 2.47 2.96 15.18
CA GLY A 37 3.04 3.97 14.29
C GLY A 37 3.38 5.26 15.04
N GLY A 38 4.67 5.61 15.05
CA GLY A 38 5.17 6.81 15.72
C GLY A 38 5.53 6.64 17.20
N LEU A 39 5.36 5.46 17.79
CA LEU A 39 5.80 5.18 19.16
C LEU A 39 7.30 4.88 19.22
N PRO A 40 7.99 5.27 20.31
CA PRO A 40 9.36 4.80 20.56
C PRO A 40 9.37 3.30 20.85
N VAL A 41 10.46 2.63 20.48
CA VAL A 41 10.62 1.17 20.66
C VAL A 41 10.39 0.73 22.11
N GLN A 42 10.83 1.54 23.08
CA GLN A 42 10.64 1.27 24.50
C GLN A 42 9.15 1.15 24.87
N ALA A 43 8.31 2.08 24.39
CA ALA A 43 6.87 2.05 24.65
C ALA A 43 6.19 0.82 24.01
N ILE A 44 6.66 0.39 22.83
CA ILE A 44 6.16 -0.82 22.18
C ILE A 44 6.50 -2.06 23.00
N ASN A 45 7.75 -2.16 23.48
CA ASN A 45 8.20 -3.28 24.30
C ASN A 45 7.49 -3.32 25.65
N GLU A 46 7.29 -2.17 26.29
CA GLU A 46 6.55 -2.08 27.56
C GLU A 46 5.08 -2.51 27.40
N ALA A 47 4.43 -2.15 26.29
CA ALA A 47 3.02 -2.45 26.06
C ALA A 47 2.77 -3.88 25.53
N HIS A 48 3.70 -4.43 24.75
CA HIS A 48 3.45 -5.66 23.98
C HIS A 48 4.51 -6.75 24.13
N ASP A 49 5.72 -6.45 24.65
CA ASP A 49 6.95 -7.25 24.53
C ASP A 49 7.34 -7.52 23.06
N ARG A 50 6.46 -8.20 22.32
CA ARG A 50 6.47 -8.31 20.87
C ARG A 50 5.06 -8.21 20.31
N LEU A 51 4.82 -7.28 19.40
CA LEU A 51 3.53 -7.16 18.72
C LEU A 51 3.34 -8.29 17.69
N THR A 52 2.58 -9.33 18.05
CA THR A 52 2.28 -10.46 17.15
C THR A 52 0.87 -10.43 16.58
N GLU A 53 -0.09 -9.91 17.34
CA GLU A 53 -1.51 -9.87 16.99
C GLU A 53 -1.88 -8.55 16.32
N MET A 54 -2.95 -8.57 15.52
CA MET A 54 -3.57 -7.35 15.00
C MET A 54 -4.41 -6.71 16.09
N VAL A 55 -3.82 -5.75 16.79
CA VAL A 55 -4.51 -4.99 17.83
C VAL A 55 -5.17 -3.74 17.24
N GLY A 56 -6.24 -3.26 17.87
CA GLY A 56 -6.87 -1.99 17.53
C GLY A 56 -6.10 -0.79 18.08
N GLY A 57 -6.70 0.40 18.02
CA GLY A 57 -6.15 1.62 18.59
C GLY A 57 -5.21 2.38 17.64
N GLY A 58 -4.09 2.84 18.18
CA GLY A 58 -3.19 3.79 17.53
C GLY A 58 -3.74 5.22 17.49
N VAL A 59 -3.00 6.11 16.82
CA VAL A 59 -3.33 7.54 16.70
C VAL A 59 -4.71 7.82 16.09
N HIS A 60 -5.27 6.88 15.34
CA HIS A 60 -6.57 7.00 14.68
C HIS A 60 -7.68 6.17 15.35
N HIS A 61 -7.42 5.54 16.50
CA HIS A 61 -8.39 4.75 17.27
C HIS A 61 -9.20 3.72 16.46
N GLN A 62 -8.54 3.06 15.51
CA GLN A 62 -9.20 2.15 14.58
C GLN A 62 -9.36 0.74 15.17
N LEU A 63 -10.28 -0.05 14.59
CA LEU A 63 -10.46 -1.45 14.98
C LEU A 63 -9.23 -2.30 14.60
N PRO A 64 -9.09 -3.50 15.19
CA PRO A 64 -8.21 -4.54 14.65
C PRO A 64 -8.39 -4.72 13.14
N ASP A 65 -7.34 -5.18 12.46
CA ASP A 65 -7.31 -5.52 11.03
C ASP A 65 -7.59 -4.37 10.05
N THR A 66 -7.89 -3.16 10.54
CA THR A 66 -8.15 -2.01 9.66
C THR A 66 -6.86 -1.54 9.00
N LEU A 67 -6.87 -1.52 7.67
CA LEU A 67 -5.77 -1.11 6.81
C LEU A 67 -5.58 0.42 6.82
N THR A 68 -4.41 0.89 6.38
CA THR A 68 -4.11 2.31 6.18
C THR A 68 -3.92 2.66 4.70
N ASP A 69 -3.61 3.93 4.45
CA ASP A 69 -3.22 4.48 3.16
C ASP A 69 -2.07 3.74 2.48
N ASP A 70 -1.16 3.07 3.20
CA ASP A 70 -0.11 2.25 2.58
C ASP A 70 -0.69 1.13 1.71
N THR A 71 -1.76 0.48 2.17
CA THR A 71 -2.43 -0.59 1.40
C THR A 71 -3.27 -0.02 0.28
N ASP A 72 -3.96 1.10 0.52
CA ASP A 72 -4.71 1.79 -0.53
C ASP A 72 -3.81 2.28 -1.67
N LEU A 73 -2.64 2.82 -1.34
CA LEU A 73 -1.64 3.28 -2.30
C LEU A 73 -1.07 2.10 -3.10
N ALA A 74 -0.72 0.99 -2.44
CA ALA A 74 -0.26 -0.22 -3.12
C ALA A 74 -1.32 -0.75 -4.10
N CYS A 75 -2.60 -0.80 -3.69
CA CYS A 75 -3.71 -1.18 -4.56
C CYS A 75 -3.93 -0.18 -5.70
N CYS A 76 -3.74 1.11 -5.45
CA CYS A 76 -3.83 2.15 -6.48
C CYS A 76 -2.76 1.94 -7.57
N ILE A 77 -1.50 1.75 -7.16
CA ILE A 77 -0.38 1.48 -8.07
C ILE A 77 -0.61 0.19 -8.84
N ALA A 78 -0.97 -0.91 -8.17
CA ALA A 78 -1.22 -2.19 -8.82
C ALA A 78 -2.35 -2.10 -9.87
N ARG A 79 -3.47 -1.44 -9.54
CA ARG A 79 -4.56 -1.21 -10.50
C ARG A 79 -4.13 -0.35 -11.68
N SER A 80 -3.32 0.68 -11.45
CA SER A 80 -2.76 1.52 -12.53
C SER A 80 -1.87 0.70 -13.47
N LEU A 81 -0.98 -0.13 -12.92
CA LEU A 81 -0.11 -1.01 -13.72
C LEU A 81 -0.92 -2.00 -14.56
N VAL A 82 -1.96 -2.62 -13.99
CA VAL A 82 -2.85 -3.52 -14.72
C VAL A 82 -3.60 -2.77 -15.83
N ALA A 83 -4.12 -1.58 -15.55
CA ALA A 83 -4.89 -0.79 -16.51
C ALA A 83 -4.04 -0.23 -17.66
N ARG A 84 -2.77 0.09 -17.39
CA ARG A 84 -1.89 0.79 -18.34
C ARG A 84 -0.88 -0.12 -19.03
N GLY A 85 -0.56 -1.27 -18.45
CA GLY A 85 0.52 -2.16 -18.90
C GLY A 85 1.93 -1.59 -18.71
N GLU A 86 2.05 -0.42 -18.08
CA GLU A 86 3.32 0.28 -17.86
C GLU A 86 3.29 1.13 -16.60
N PHE A 87 4.47 1.41 -16.05
CA PHE A 87 4.61 2.40 -14.99
C PHE A 87 4.57 3.82 -15.59
N ALA A 88 3.52 4.57 -15.24
CA ALA A 88 3.37 5.97 -15.63
C ALA A 88 3.28 6.85 -14.38
N PRO A 89 4.40 7.43 -13.92
CA PRO A 89 4.45 8.25 -12.71
C PRO A 89 3.76 9.61 -12.87
N THR A 90 3.46 10.01 -14.11
CA THR A 90 2.72 11.23 -14.39
C THR A 90 1.22 10.95 -14.32
N MET A 91 0.55 11.65 -13.42
CA MET A 91 -0.90 11.80 -13.52
C MET A 91 -1.20 12.50 -14.86
N PRO A 92 -2.09 11.96 -15.71
CA PRO A 92 -2.62 12.74 -16.82
C PRO A 92 -3.21 14.03 -16.25
N ASP A 93 -3.04 15.17 -16.94
CA ASP A 93 -3.66 16.43 -16.52
C ASP A 93 -5.13 16.16 -16.19
N PRO A 94 -5.62 16.46 -14.97
CA PRO A 94 -7.01 16.20 -14.61
C PRO A 94 -8.02 16.86 -15.58
N ARG A 95 -7.60 17.89 -16.32
CA ARG A 95 -8.38 18.56 -17.37
C ARG A 95 -8.35 17.85 -18.73
N SER A 96 -7.49 16.85 -18.91
CA SER A 96 -7.42 16.03 -20.14
C SER A 96 -8.51 14.96 -20.23
N ARG A 97 -9.24 14.69 -19.14
CA ARG A 97 -10.44 13.85 -19.17
C ARG A 97 -11.62 14.66 -19.70
N GLN A 98 -11.74 14.77 -21.01
CA GLN A 98 -12.98 15.21 -21.64
C GLN A 98 -14.05 14.12 -21.42
N GLY A 99 -15.04 14.38 -20.56
CA GLY A 99 -16.38 13.76 -20.67
C GLY A 99 -16.73 12.54 -19.82
N SER A 100 -16.37 12.46 -18.53
CA SER A 100 -17.03 11.51 -17.63
C SER A 100 -17.65 12.21 -16.42
N THR A 101 -18.98 12.30 -16.44
CA THR A 101 -19.84 12.77 -15.35
C THR A 101 -19.63 11.90 -14.12
N ILE A 102 -19.19 12.51 -13.02
CA ILE A 102 -19.18 11.86 -11.72
C ILE A 102 -20.64 11.80 -11.24
N HIS A 103 -21.24 10.62 -11.26
CA HIS A 103 -22.46 10.36 -10.50
C HIS A 103 -22.06 10.07 -9.06
N THR A 104 -22.35 11.01 -8.17
CA THR A 104 -22.31 10.80 -6.72
C THR A 104 -23.57 10.02 -6.33
N VAL A 105 -23.40 8.86 -5.70
CA VAL A 105 -24.42 8.23 -4.83
C VAL A 105 -23.98 8.39 -3.38
#